data_AF-A0A965AQY8-F1
#
_entry.id   AF-A0A965AQY8-F1
#
_cell.length_a   1.000
_cell.length_b   1.000
_cell.length_c   1.000
_cell.angle_alpha   90.00
_cell.angle_beta   90.00
_cell.angle_gamma   90.00
#
_symmetry.space_group_name_H-M   'P 1'
#
loop_
_entity.id
_entity.type
_entity.pdbx_description
1 polymer ?
#
loop_
_entity_poly.entity_id
_entity_poly.type
_entity_poly.pdbx_seq_one_letter_code
_entity_poly.pdbx_strand_id
1 'polypeptide(L)'
;MLPAGRVAEEQSAGRGRLDRTWIAPKSSGLLFSLYWPAPLLMAPLLMGVAAAEALRSTTTIPVSLKWPNDLMVSDRKLGGILASTSGGGVVIGVGINVSLTDAEKPDERATSIVMERDEAPPREVLIAEIVQRFSELTSIEGGEFLDRYKALSSTIGSRVRAEMVKGESIVGTAVGINSTGALLISNDAGDHVLTAGDVFHLR
;
A
#
# COMPACT_ATOMS: atom_id res chain seq x y z
N MET A 1 -15.95 -9.29 -18.43
CA MET A 1 -16.09 -7.88 -17.97
C MET A 1 -14.73 -7.21 -18.18
N LEU A 2 -14.68 -5.93 -18.59
CA LEU A 2 -13.42 -5.20 -18.74
C LEU A 2 -12.99 -4.58 -17.40
N PRO A 3 -11.70 -4.25 -17.21
CA PRO A 3 -11.28 -3.43 -16.07
C PRO A 3 -12.05 -2.11 -16.01
N ALA A 4 -12.38 -1.65 -14.82
CA ALA A 4 -13.15 -0.42 -14.63
C ALA A 4 -12.64 0.39 -13.44
N GLY A 5 -12.55 1.71 -13.60
CA GLY A 5 -12.13 2.65 -12.56
C GLY A 5 -13.28 3.48 -11.99
N ARG A 6 -13.15 3.87 -10.72
CA ARG A 6 -13.95 4.90 -10.07
C ARG A 6 -13.01 5.83 -9.31
N VAL A 7 -13.15 7.14 -9.52
CA VAL A 7 -12.42 8.17 -8.79
C VAL A 7 -13.42 8.96 -7.95
N ALA A 8 -13.02 9.39 -6.77
CA ALA A 8 -13.84 10.23 -5.90
C ALA A 8 -13.02 11.42 -5.39
N GLU A 9 -13.65 12.59 -5.33
CA GLU A 9 -13.07 13.77 -4.67
C GLU A 9 -13.15 13.69 -3.14
N GLU A 10 -14.07 12.87 -2.62
CA GLU A 10 -14.31 12.69 -1.19
C GLU A 10 -14.91 11.31 -0.94
N GLN A 11 -14.58 10.70 0.19
CA GLN A 11 -15.22 9.48 0.68
C GLN A 11 -15.80 9.72 2.08
N SER A 12 -17.12 9.79 2.19
CA SER A 12 -17.82 9.97 3.47
C SER A 12 -17.74 8.75 4.41
N ALA A 13 -17.41 7.58 3.86
CA ALA A 13 -17.26 6.33 4.59
C ALA A 13 -16.06 5.53 4.06
N GLY A 14 -14.89 6.20 3.95
CA GLY A 14 -13.65 5.59 3.51
C GLY A 14 -13.25 4.40 4.40
N ARG A 15 -12.85 3.28 3.78
CA ARG A 15 -12.47 2.05 4.50
C ARG A 15 -10.97 1.81 4.43
N GLY A 16 -10.38 1.52 5.58
CA GLY A 16 -9.05 0.92 5.73
C GLY A 16 -9.15 -0.58 6.04
N ARG A 17 -7.99 -1.21 6.29
CA ARG A 17 -7.92 -2.60 6.76
C ARG A 17 -8.39 -2.73 8.20
N LEU A 18 -8.91 -3.91 8.57
CA LEU A 18 -9.30 -4.25 9.95
C LEU A 18 -10.29 -3.22 10.55
N ASP A 19 -11.34 -2.90 9.79
CA ASP A 19 -12.41 -1.96 10.16
C ASP A 19 -11.97 -0.51 10.47
N ARG A 20 -10.71 -0.16 10.20
CA ARG A 20 -10.24 1.23 10.28
C ARG A 20 -10.94 2.10 9.24
N THR A 21 -11.09 3.38 9.56
CA THR A 21 -11.60 4.39 8.63
C THR A 21 -10.45 5.05 7.88
N TRP A 22 -10.62 5.25 6.58
CA TRP A 22 -9.75 6.14 5.80
C TRP A 22 -10.36 7.54 5.81
N ILE A 23 -9.61 8.52 6.33
CA ILE A 23 -10.06 9.91 6.46
C ILE A 23 -9.25 10.75 5.49
N ALA A 24 -9.96 11.47 4.61
CA ALA A 24 -9.38 12.45 3.71
C ALA A 24 -10.36 13.61 3.57
N PRO A 25 -9.99 14.85 3.97
CA PRO A 25 -10.75 16.04 3.62
C PRO A 25 -11.04 16.10 2.11
N LYS A 26 -12.13 16.75 1.74
CA LYS A 26 -12.54 16.89 0.35
C LYS A 26 -11.38 17.41 -0.51
N SER A 27 -11.09 16.71 -1.58
CA SER A 27 -10.02 17.05 -2.52
C SER A 27 -8.64 17.17 -1.85
N SER A 28 -8.37 16.50 -0.72
CA SER A 28 -7.02 16.41 -0.14
C SER A 28 -6.25 15.16 -0.59
N GLY A 29 -6.97 14.14 -1.06
CA GLY A 29 -6.42 12.87 -1.46
C GLY A 29 -6.71 12.54 -2.92
N LEU A 30 -5.93 11.60 -3.45
CA LEU A 30 -6.22 10.85 -4.66
C LEU A 30 -6.86 9.54 -4.22
N LEU A 31 -8.17 9.43 -4.46
CA LEU A 31 -9.00 8.31 -4.01
C LEU A 31 -9.62 7.64 -5.23
N PHE A 32 -9.22 6.41 -5.51
CA PHE A 32 -9.80 5.65 -6.60
C PHE A 32 -9.87 4.15 -6.30
N SER A 33 -10.75 3.47 -7.04
CA SER A 33 -10.84 2.02 -7.04
C SER A 33 -10.73 1.49 -8.46
N LEU A 34 -9.97 0.42 -8.63
CA LEU A 34 -9.86 -0.35 -9.87
C LEU A 34 -10.51 -1.72 -9.68
N TYR A 35 -11.48 -2.06 -10.52
CA TYR A 35 -11.98 -3.42 -10.64
C TYR A 35 -11.13 -4.18 -11.66
N TRP A 36 -10.58 -5.30 -11.23
CA TRP A 36 -9.89 -6.27 -12.08
C TRP A 36 -10.74 -7.54 -12.23
N PRO A 37 -11.15 -7.91 -13.46
CA PRO A 37 -12.15 -8.95 -13.71
C PRO A 37 -11.58 -10.38 -13.68
N ALA A 38 -10.59 -10.64 -12.84
CA ALA A 38 -9.98 -11.95 -12.65
C ALA A 38 -9.44 -12.09 -11.22
N PRO A 39 -9.23 -13.33 -10.73
CA PRO A 39 -8.49 -13.55 -9.50
C PRO A 39 -7.10 -12.91 -9.62
N LEU A 40 -6.75 -12.06 -8.66
CA LEU A 40 -5.43 -11.46 -8.56
C LEU A 40 -4.91 -11.65 -7.14
N LEU A 41 -4.11 -12.70 -6.97
CA LEU A 41 -3.42 -12.94 -5.71
C LEU A 41 -2.47 -11.75 -5.44
N MET A 42 -2.32 -11.39 -4.17
CA MET A 42 -1.39 -10.35 -3.74
C MET A 42 -1.65 -8.97 -4.35
N ALA A 43 -2.89 -8.69 -4.79
CA ALA A 43 -3.29 -7.41 -5.38
C ALA A 43 -2.82 -6.17 -4.58
N PRO A 44 -2.85 -6.14 -3.22
CA PRO A 44 -2.30 -5.01 -2.47
C PRO A 44 -0.80 -4.79 -2.67
N LEU A 45 -0.01 -5.86 -2.76
CA LEU A 45 1.44 -5.77 -2.94
C LEU A 45 1.78 -5.33 -4.37
N LEU A 46 1.10 -5.89 -5.36
CA LEU A 46 1.29 -5.54 -6.77
C LEU A 46 0.92 -4.07 -7.03
N MET A 47 -0.25 -3.63 -6.56
CA MET A 47 -0.66 -2.22 -6.63
C MET A 47 0.27 -1.31 -5.81
N GLY A 48 0.78 -1.80 -4.67
CA GLY A 48 1.80 -1.10 -3.90
C GLY A 48 3.05 -0.79 -4.72
N VAL A 49 3.61 -1.77 -5.44
CA VAL A 49 4.76 -1.57 -6.34
C VAL A 49 4.42 -0.54 -7.42
N ALA A 50 3.29 -0.71 -8.10
CA ALA A 50 2.86 0.23 -9.14
C ALA A 50 2.76 1.67 -8.61
N ALA A 51 2.13 1.84 -7.45
CA ALA A 51 1.95 3.16 -6.83
C ALA A 51 3.26 3.77 -6.34
N ALA A 52 4.12 3.00 -5.68
CA ALA A 52 5.41 3.49 -5.21
C ALA A 52 6.32 3.89 -6.38
N GLU A 53 6.41 3.07 -7.43
CA GLU A 53 7.21 3.41 -8.62
C GLU A 53 6.67 4.64 -9.35
N ALA A 54 5.34 4.76 -9.50
CA ALA A 54 4.69 5.94 -10.10
C ALA A 54 4.96 7.21 -9.29
N LEU A 55 4.85 7.14 -7.96
CA LEU A 55 5.15 8.28 -7.10
C LEU A 55 6.64 8.65 -7.19
N ARG A 56 7.54 7.67 -7.18
CA ARG A 56 8.98 7.93 -7.32
C ARG A 56 9.31 8.58 -8.67
N SER A 57 8.71 8.14 -9.77
CA SER A 57 8.96 8.70 -11.11
C SER A 57 8.41 10.11 -11.28
N THR A 58 7.21 10.38 -10.75
CA THR A 58 6.50 11.66 -10.95
C THR A 58 6.81 12.72 -9.91
N THR A 59 7.25 12.34 -8.71
CA THR A 59 7.47 13.27 -7.58
C THR A 59 8.89 13.28 -7.04
N THR A 60 9.72 12.29 -7.39
CA THR A 60 11.05 12.03 -6.78
C THR A 60 11.04 11.75 -5.27
N ILE A 61 9.86 11.62 -4.65
CA ILE A 61 9.74 11.24 -3.25
C ILE A 61 10.22 9.79 -3.09
N PRO A 62 11.09 9.47 -2.11
CA PRO A 62 11.61 8.11 -1.90
C PRO A 62 10.57 7.21 -1.22
N VAL A 63 9.47 6.92 -1.93
CA VAL A 63 8.38 6.09 -1.43
C VAL A 63 8.86 4.65 -1.23
N SER A 64 8.58 4.10 -0.05
CA SER A 64 8.83 2.70 0.32
C SER A 64 7.53 1.99 0.66
N LEU A 65 7.58 0.66 0.71
CA LEU A 65 6.45 -0.21 0.99
C LEU A 65 6.55 -0.82 2.38
N LYS A 66 5.57 -0.51 3.23
CA LYS A 66 5.39 -1.20 4.49
C LYS A 66 4.33 -2.27 4.33
N TRP A 67 4.70 -3.52 4.61
CA TRP A 67 3.79 -4.64 4.51
C TRP A 67 2.60 -4.47 5.48
N PRO A 68 1.36 -4.79 5.07
CA PRO A 68 1.01 -5.41 3.79
C PRO A 68 0.58 -4.44 2.68
N ASN A 69 0.43 -3.15 2.95
CA ASN A 69 -0.35 -2.29 2.05
C ASN A 69 -0.10 -0.78 2.21
N ASP A 70 0.94 -0.37 2.92
CA ASP A 70 1.17 1.04 3.23
C ASP A 70 2.27 1.62 2.34
N LEU A 71 1.98 2.79 1.75
CA LEU A 71 2.95 3.63 1.05
C LEU A 71 3.57 4.58 2.07
N MET A 72 4.89 4.56 2.20
CA MET A 72 5.61 5.25 3.27
C MET A 72 6.66 6.22 2.73
N VAL A 73 6.85 7.32 3.43
CA VAL A 73 8.02 8.21 3.28
C VAL A 73 8.70 8.26 4.64
N SER A 74 9.91 7.70 4.72
CA SER A 74 10.53 7.33 5.99
C SER A 74 9.56 6.50 6.85
N ASP A 75 9.16 6.99 8.02
CA ASP A 75 8.23 6.34 8.94
C ASP A 75 6.80 6.90 8.88
N ARG A 76 6.53 7.83 7.94
CA ARG A 76 5.23 8.46 7.74
C ARG A 76 4.45 7.82 6.60
N LYS A 77 3.15 7.64 6.81
CA LYS A 77 2.21 7.05 5.87
C LYS A 77 1.71 8.09 4.87
N LEU A 78 2.05 7.88 3.61
CA LEU A 78 1.63 8.68 2.47
C LEU A 78 0.31 8.15 1.88
N GLY A 79 0.08 6.85 1.95
CA GLY A 79 -1.04 6.21 1.28
C GLY A 79 -1.28 4.78 1.75
N GLY A 80 -2.37 4.19 1.26
CA GLY A 80 -2.73 2.81 1.54
C GLY A 80 -3.46 2.16 0.38
N ILE A 81 -3.29 0.85 0.28
CA ILE A 81 -4.02 0.00 -0.66
C ILE A 81 -4.98 -0.91 0.10
N LEU A 82 -6.19 -1.11 -0.42
CA LEU A 82 -7.15 -2.09 0.07
C LEU A 82 -7.61 -2.96 -1.09
N ALA A 83 -7.70 -4.27 -0.90
CA ALA A 83 -8.25 -5.16 -1.91
C ALA A 83 -9.34 -6.05 -1.32
N SER A 84 -10.41 -6.27 -2.09
CA SER A 84 -11.52 -7.15 -1.73
C SER A 84 -11.99 -7.94 -2.94
N THR A 85 -12.36 -9.20 -2.75
CA THR A 85 -12.96 -10.02 -3.81
C THR A 85 -14.37 -9.55 -4.12
N SER A 86 -14.73 -9.51 -5.42
CA SER A 86 -16.07 -9.13 -5.86
C SER A 86 -16.35 -9.68 -7.25
N GLY A 87 -17.53 -10.29 -7.47
CA GLY A 87 -17.97 -10.69 -8.81
C GLY A 87 -17.02 -11.63 -9.58
N GLY A 88 -16.23 -12.44 -8.88
CA GLY A 88 -15.20 -13.31 -9.47
C GLY A 88 -13.85 -12.62 -9.77
N GLY A 89 -13.74 -11.33 -9.49
CA GLY A 89 -12.52 -10.54 -9.60
C GLY A 89 -12.12 -9.88 -8.26
N VAL A 90 -11.35 -8.80 -8.36
CA VAL A 90 -10.83 -8.04 -7.22
C VAL A 90 -11.12 -6.55 -7.43
N VAL A 91 -11.65 -5.88 -6.41
CA VAL A 91 -11.69 -4.42 -6.33
C VAL A 91 -10.49 -3.97 -5.50
N ILE A 92 -9.66 -3.09 -6.07
CA ILE A 92 -8.46 -2.54 -5.46
C ILE A 92 -8.69 -1.05 -5.23
N GLY A 93 -8.88 -0.64 -3.98
CA GLY A 93 -8.92 0.75 -3.56
C GLY A 93 -7.53 1.28 -3.28
N VAL A 94 -7.25 2.50 -3.74
CA VAL A 94 -6.01 3.24 -3.52
C VAL A 94 -6.37 4.60 -2.95
N GLY A 95 -5.80 4.91 -1.79
CA GLY A 95 -5.86 6.22 -1.17
C GLY A 95 -4.45 6.78 -1.02
N ILE A 96 -4.19 7.95 -1.61
CA ILE A 96 -2.91 8.65 -1.48
C ILE A 96 -3.20 10.07 -0.98
N ASN A 97 -2.52 10.48 0.08
CA ASN A 97 -2.59 11.84 0.58
C ASN A 97 -1.81 12.76 -0.38
N VAL A 98 -2.51 13.67 -1.05
CA VAL A 98 -1.89 14.58 -2.02
C VAL A 98 -1.58 15.90 -1.36
N SER A 99 -2.61 16.58 -0.85
CA SER A 99 -2.53 17.95 -0.33
C SER A 99 -2.99 18.08 1.12
N LEU A 100 -3.02 16.96 1.88
CA LEU A 100 -3.29 16.99 3.31
C LEU A 100 -2.31 17.93 4.00
N THR A 101 -2.80 18.82 4.86
CA THR A 101 -2.00 19.75 5.68
C THR A 101 -1.76 19.20 7.09
N ASP A 102 -0.82 19.78 7.84
CA ASP A 102 -0.44 19.27 9.17
C ASP A 102 -1.61 19.31 10.16
N ALA A 103 -2.46 20.33 10.04
CA ALA A 103 -3.67 20.50 10.84
C ALA A 103 -4.80 19.52 10.49
N GLU A 104 -4.75 18.88 9.32
CA GLU A 104 -5.79 17.96 8.83
C GLU A 104 -5.41 16.48 9.03
N LYS A 105 -4.18 16.20 9.48
CA LYS A 105 -3.70 14.83 9.62
C LYS A 105 -4.55 14.05 10.63
N PRO A 106 -4.92 12.79 10.30
CA PRO A 106 -5.59 11.92 11.26
C PRO A 106 -4.67 11.52 12.44
N ASP A 107 -3.35 11.51 12.21
CA ASP A 107 -2.32 11.28 13.22
C ASP A 107 -0.95 11.82 12.77
N GLU A 108 0.00 11.97 13.70
CA GLU A 108 1.32 12.55 13.45
C GLU A 108 2.15 11.81 12.39
N ARG A 109 1.86 10.53 12.16
CA ARG A 109 2.58 9.71 11.18
C ARG A 109 1.94 9.81 9.80
N ALA A 110 0.87 10.57 9.58
CA ALA A 110 0.41 10.85 8.23
C ALA A 110 1.33 11.86 7.54
N THR A 111 1.54 11.69 6.24
CA THR A 111 2.18 12.67 5.36
C THR A 111 1.41 12.77 4.05
N SER A 112 1.79 13.72 3.19
CA SER A 112 1.20 13.95 1.88
C SER A 112 2.27 14.35 0.87
N ILE A 113 1.94 14.31 -0.43
CA ILE A 113 2.86 14.76 -1.47
C ILE A 113 3.31 16.21 -1.20
N VAL A 114 2.39 17.13 -0.88
CA VAL A 114 2.73 18.54 -0.63
C VAL A 114 3.55 18.79 0.64
N MET A 115 3.56 17.83 1.58
CA MET A 115 4.40 17.91 2.78
C MET A 115 5.83 17.45 2.54
N GLU A 116 6.01 16.54 1.58
CA GLU A 116 7.32 16.01 1.22
C GLU A 116 7.96 16.83 0.08
N ARG A 117 7.14 17.51 -0.72
CA ARG A 117 7.52 18.35 -1.86
C ARG A 117 6.58 19.55 -1.96
N ASP A 118 7.08 20.71 -2.35
CA ASP A 118 6.25 21.94 -2.37
C ASP A 118 5.06 21.85 -3.35
N GLU A 119 5.12 20.98 -4.36
CA GLU A 119 4.08 20.81 -5.38
C GLU A 119 3.78 19.34 -5.66
N ALA A 120 2.51 19.07 -5.98
CA ALA A 120 2.04 17.76 -6.41
C ALA A 120 1.75 17.74 -7.92
N PRO A 121 2.06 16.64 -8.64
CA PRO A 121 1.64 16.49 -10.03
C PRO A 121 0.11 16.50 -10.17
N PRO A 122 -0.42 16.78 -11.38
CA PRO A 122 -1.84 16.61 -11.65
C PRO A 122 -2.31 15.19 -11.32
N ARG A 123 -3.51 15.06 -10.75
CA ARG A 123 -3.99 13.76 -10.22
C ARG A 123 -4.19 12.74 -11.33
N GLU A 124 -4.65 13.20 -12.48
CA GLU A 124 -4.81 12.40 -13.68
C GLU A 124 -3.48 11.83 -14.18
N VAL A 125 -2.37 12.56 -14.03
CA VAL A 125 -1.03 12.08 -14.36
C VAL A 125 -0.63 10.97 -13.38
N LEU A 126 -0.86 11.17 -12.08
CA LEU A 126 -0.60 10.15 -11.07
C LEU A 126 -1.45 8.89 -11.31
N ILE A 127 -2.76 9.02 -11.53
CA ILE A 127 -3.64 7.87 -11.80
C ILE A 127 -3.19 7.14 -13.06
N ALA A 128 -2.91 7.86 -14.15
CA ALA A 128 -2.48 7.26 -15.40
C ALA A 128 -1.19 6.45 -15.24
N GLU A 129 -0.17 7.03 -14.58
CA GLU A 129 1.11 6.36 -14.32
C GLU A 129 0.92 5.12 -13.42
N ILE A 130 0.11 5.21 -12.36
CA ILE A 130 -0.17 4.07 -11.47
C ILE A 130 -0.86 2.94 -12.23
N VAL A 131 -1.91 3.26 -12.99
CA VAL A 131 -2.68 2.26 -13.75
C VAL A 131 -1.85 1.63 -14.86
N GLN A 132 -1.01 2.42 -15.54
CA GLN A 132 -0.09 1.92 -16.55
C GLN A 132 0.88 0.90 -15.94
N ARG A 133 1.58 1.27 -14.87
CA ARG A 133 2.51 0.35 -14.18
C ARG A 133 1.81 -0.89 -13.64
N PHE A 134 0.61 -0.73 -13.08
CA PHE A 134 -0.19 -1.86 -12.62
C PHE A 134 -0.48 -2.84 -13.78
N SER A 135 -0.91 -2.33 -14.93
CA SER A 135 -1.17 -3.14 -16.12
C SER A 135 0.09 -3.88 -16.60
N GLU A 136 1.23 -3.20 -16.64
CA GLU A 136 2.53 -3.79 -16.99
C GLU A 136 2.88 -4.93 -16.03
N LEU A 137 2.81 -4.70 -14.72
CA LEU A 137 3.11 -5.69 -13.69
C LEU A 137 2.17 -6.90 -13.72
N THR A 138 0.88 -6.71 -14.04
CA THR A 138 -0.06 -7.84 -14.19
C THR A 138 0.24 -8.72 -15.40
N SER A 139 1.02 -8.23 -16.36
CA SER A 139 1.41 -8.98 -17.56
C SER A 139 2.71 -9.78 -17.35
N ILE A 140 3.40 -9.58 -16.22
CA ILE A 140 4.64 -10.30 -15.89
C ILE A 140 4.28 -11.65 -15.27
N GLU A 141 4.69 -12.73 -15.94
CA GLU A 141 4.55 -14.09 -15.41
C GLU A 141 5.55 -14.35 -14.27
N GLY A 142 5.29 -15.36 -13.43
CA GLY A 142 6.29 -15.86 -12.48
C GLY A 142 6.52 -15.02 -11.20
N GLY A 143 5.79 -13.92 -11.01
CA GLY A 143 5.83 -13.16 -9.76
C GLY A 143 7.04 -12.25 -9.59
N GLU A 144 7.72 -11.85 -10.66
CA GLU A 144 8.89 -10.95 -10.62
C GLU A 144 8.60 -9.61 -9.92
N PHE A 145 7.34 -9.18 -9.87
CA PHE A 145 6.95 -7.99 -9.09
C PHE A 145 7.29 -8.14 -7.60
N LEU A 146 7.43 -9.36 -7.08
CA LEU A 146 7.85 -9.59 -5.69
C LEU A 146 9.27 -9.12 -5.44
N ASP A 147 10.18 -9.25 -6.41
CA ASP A 147 11.55 -8.78 -6.22
C ASP A 147 11.59 -7.24 -6.24
N ARG A 148 10.75 -6.61 -7.06
CA ARG A 148 10.52 -5.16 -7.00
C ARG A 148 9.91 -4.74 -5.66
N TYR A 149 8.93 -5.49 -5.15
CA TYR A 149 8.35 -5.24 -3.83
C TYR A 149 9.41 -5.34 -2.74
N LYS A 150 10.23 -6.40 -2.74
CA LYS A 150 11.29 -6.61 -1.75
C LYS A 150 12.31 -5.46 -1.80
N ALA A 151 12.69 -5.00 -2.98
CA ALA A 151 13.60 -3.86 -3.17
C ALA A 151 13.02 -2.53 -2.66
N LEU A 152 11.69 -2.38 -2.67
CA LEU A 152 11.00 -1.20 -2.14
C LEU A 152 10.59 -1.35 -0.66
N SER A 153 10.77 -2.51 -0.06
CA SER A 153 10.25 -2.81 1.28
C SER A 153 11.03 -2.07 2.36
N SER A 154 10.32 -1.30 3.18
CA SER A 154 10.85 -0.79 4.47
C SER A 154 10.67 -1.78 5.62
N THR A 155 9.94 -2.87 5.38
CA THR A 155 9.68 -3.89 6.40
C THR A 155 10.76 -4.95 6.46
N ILE A 156 11.28 -5.39 5.32
CA ILE A 156 12.33 -6.41 5.27
C ILE A 156 13.62 -5.85 5.86
N GLY A 157 14.28 -6.61 6.72
CA GLY A 157 15.46 -6.21 7.49
C GLY A 157 15.13 -5.50 8.81
N SER A 158 13.90 -5.03 9.00
CA SER A 158 13.49 -4.32 10.21
C SER A 158 13.08 -5.30 11.32
N ARG A 159 13.32 -4.91 12.58
CA ARG A 159 12.71 -5.58 13.72
C ARG A 159 11.25 -5.15 13.82
N VAL A 160 10.34 -6.12 13.96
CA VAL A 160 8.91 -5.88 13.90
C VAL A 160 8.17 -6.59 15.02
N ARG A 161 7.01 -6.03 15.38
CA ARG A 161 5.95 -6.69 16.12
C ARG A 161 4.77 -6.86 15.18
N ALA A 162 4.42 -8.11 14.89
CA ALA A 162 3.24 -8.46 14.12
C ALA A 162 2.08 -8.83 15.04
N GLU A 163 0.93 -8.22 14.83
CA GLU A 163 -0.32 -8.58 15.51
C GLU A 163 -1.16 -9.49 14.60
N MET A 164 -1.50 -10.68 15.10
CA MET A 164 -2.33 -11.65 14.41
C MET A 164 -3.80 -11.46 14.78
N VAL A 165 -4.71 -11.92 13.91
CA VAL A 165 -6.17 -11.79 14.08
C VAL A 165 -6.69 -12.44 15.39
N LYS A 166 -5.94 -13.40 15.96
CA LYS A 166 -6.29 -14.09 17.21
C LYS A 166 -5.78 -13.37 18.48
N GLY A 167 -5.21 -12.17 18.37
CA GLY A 167 -4.67 -11.41 19.51
C GLY A 167 -3.26 -11.83 19.94
N GLU A 168 -2.69 -12.85 19.32
CA GLU A 168 -1.30 -13.22 19.49
C GLU A 168 -0.37 -12.22 18.77
N SER A 169 0.79 -11.96 19.35
CA SER A 169 1.81 -11.10 18.74
C SER A 169 3.13 -11.81 18.59
N ILE A 170 3.78 -11.62 17.45
CA ILE A 170 5.12 -12.16 17.14
C ILE A 170 6.08 -10.99 17.08
N VAL A 171 7.17 -11.06 17.85
CA VAL A 171 8.29 -10.13 17.74
C VAL A 171 9.47 -10.84 17.10
N GLY A 172 10.08 -10.23 16.10
CA GLY A 172 11.23 -10.79 15.40
C GLY A 172 11.74 -9.87 14.30
N THR A 173 12.67 -10.35 13.48
CA THR A 173 13.16 -9.64 12.30
C THR A 173 12.35 -10.08 11.09
N ALA A 174 11.83 -9.15 10.31
CA ALA A 174 11.21 -9.46 9.03
C ALA A 174 12.30 -9.82 8.01
N VAL A 175 12.38 -11.10 7.63
CA VAL A 175 13.48 -11.62 6.80
C VAL A 175 13.13 -11.72 5.32
N GLY A 176 11.86 -11.61 4.96
CA GLY A 176 11.46 -11.66 3.55
C GLY A 176 9.95 -11.72 3.34
N ILE A 177 9.58 -11.87 2.07
CA ILE A 177 8.22 -12.15 1.63
C ILE A 177 8.29 -13.36 0.71
N ASN A 178 7.44 -14.35 0.97
CA ASN A 178 7.41 -15.58 0.18
C ASN A 178 6.58 -15.43 -1.11
N SER A 179 6.49 -16.50 -1.88
CA SER A 179 5.77 -16.54 -3.16
C SER A 179 4.25 -16.30 -3.05
N THR A 180 3.67 -16.37 -1.86
CA THR A 180 2.24 -16.08 -1.62
C THR A 180 2.00 -14.66 -1.09
N GLY A 181 3.07 -13.87 -0.91
CA GLY A 181 3.00 -12.51 -0.37
C GLY A 181 2.93 -12.44 1.15
N ALA A 182 3.10 -13.57 1.84
CA ALA A 182 3.16 -13.62 3.28
C ALA A 182 4.51 -13.07 3.80
N LEU A 183 4.47 -12.33 4.90
CA LEU A 183 5.66 -11.84 5.56
C LEU A 183 6.32 -12.97 6.35
N LEU A 184 7.64 -13.11 6.19
CA LEU A 184 8.47 -14.04 6.94
C LEU A 184 9.13 -13.30 8.11
N ILE A 185 8.94 -13.80 9.32
CA ILE A 185 9.53 -13.23 10.55
C ILE A 185 10.38 -14.30 11.23
N SER A 186 11.62 -13.98 11.57
CA SER A 186 12.51 -14.90 12.30
C SER A 186 12.81 -14.37 13.70
N ASN A 187 12.78 -15.24 14.70
CA ASN A 187 13.15 -14.96 16.08
C ASN A 187 13.77 -16.19 16.77
N ASP A 188 14.06 -16.09 18.07
CA ASP A 188 14.70 -17.17 18.84
C ASP A 188 13.86 -18.46 18.92
N ALA A 189 12.55 -18.37 18.65
CA ALA A 189 11.64 -19.52 18.60
C ALA A 189 11.53 -20.14 17.19
N GLY A 190 12.15 -19.53 16.18
CA GLY A 190 12.18 -20.00 14.80
C GLY A 190 11.53 -19.04 13.80
N ASP A 191 11.17 -19.58 12.64
CA ASP A 191 10.58 -18.84 11.53
C ASP A 191 9.05 -18.89 11.54
N HIS A 192 8.44 -17.73 11.30
CA HIS A 192 6.99 -17.51 11.33
C HIS A 192 6.52 -16.96 9.99
N VAL A 193 5.36 -17.44 9.53
CA VAL A 193 4.75 -17.01 8.26
C VAL A 193 3.44 -16.26 8.55
N LEU A 194 3.38 -14.99 8.19
CA LEU A 194 2.23 -14.13 8.41
C LEU A 194 1.51 -13.82 7.09
N THR A 195 0.33 -14.39 6.90
CA THR A 195 -0.50 -14.18 5.70
C THR A 195 -1.38 -12.93 5.78
N ALA A 196 -1.72 -12.51 7.00
CA ALA A 196 -2.48 -11.30 7.28
C ALA A 196 -2.20 -10.83 8.72
N GLY A 197 -2.13 -9.52 8.91
CA GLY A 197 -1.97 -8.90 10.22
C GLY A 197 -1.58 -7.44 10.09
N ASP A 198 -1.36 -6.79 11.22
CA ASP A 198 -0.73 -5.48 11.29
C ASP A 198 0.72 -5.63 11.75
N VAL A 199 1.62 -4.84 11.16
CA VAL A 199 3.04 -4.88 11.44
C VAL A 199 3.50 -3.53 11.94
N PHE A 200 4.17 -3.52 13.08
CA PHE A 200 4.73 -2.35 13.72
C PHE A 200 6.26 -2.46 13.70
N HIS A 201 6.94 -1.49 13.10
CA HIS A 201 8.40 -1.44 13.16
C HIS A 201 8.81 -1.03 14.57
N LEU A 202 9.70 -1.81 15.16
CA LEU A 202 10.29 -1.55 16.47
C LEU A 202 11.57 -0.76 16.24
N ARG A 203 11.70 0.37 16.94
CA ARG A 203 12.93 1.17 16.98
C ARG A 203 13.86 0.67 18.06
#